data_AF-A0A816TJI7-F1
#
_entry.id   AF-A0A816TJI7-F1
#
_cell.length_a   1.000
_cell.length_b   1.000
_cell.length_c   1.000
_cell.angle_alpha   90.00
_cell.angle_beta   90.00
_cell.angle_gamma   90.00
#
_symmetry.space_group_name_H-M   'P 1'
#
loop_
_entity.id
_entity.type
_entity.pdbx_description
1 polymer ?
#
loop_
_entity_poly.entity_id
_entity_poly.type
_entity_poly.pdbx_seq_one_letter_code
_entity_poly.pdbx_strand_id
1 'polypeptide(L)'
;MCFLDHLFAQQWRFNFKDFKDSEPDQNGLGRRLPGGAWNYYAGTIPSFCQSNKVWGTDIDDIYAPVNYSDTHWIAMWISIPKRHIVVFDSICSSISPEELDVVMEPFLYMVPYLLVECASSDEQRAQYSLEPFTYERPTNIPAARAGDCGVFTLKYIECHALGIEFSKKDFAKANEKTMRDKMAVDIFQELPDAHEFENKDNDANLGAYEARLTVKSSGMLDDLTISSLEIFYAVTFVTFRII
;
A
#
# COMPACT_ATOMS: atom_id res chain seq x y z
N MET A 1 10.20 4.52 8.17
CA MET A 1 9.09 3.76 7.53
C MET A 1 8.12 4.71 6.87
N CYS A 2 7.39 4.24 5.85
CA CYS A 2 6.43 5.00 5.05
C CYS A 2 5.14 4.17 4.88
N PHE A 3 3.99 4.85 4.83
CA PHE A 3 2.70 4.23 4.57
C PHE A 3 2.09 4.83 3.31
N LEU A 4 1.66 3.96 2.41
CA LEU A 4 1.10 4.32 1.12
C LEU A 4 -0.35 3.87 1.05
N ASP A 5 -1.16 4.65 0.34
CA ASP A 5 -2.53 4.25 0.08
C ASP A 5 -2.63 3.09 -0.94
N HIS A 6 -3.87 2.66 -1.20
CA HIS A 6 -4.15 1.60 -2.16
C HIS A 6 -3.96 2.03 -3.63
N LEU A 7 -3.92 3.33 -3.93
CA LEU A 7 -3.75 3.85 -5.28
C LEU A 7 -2.34 3.59 -5.78
N PHE A 8 -1.33 3.67 -4.90
CA PHE A 8 0.02 3.20 -5.20
C PHE A 8 -0.01 1.78 -5.77
N ALA A 9 -0.64 0.85 -5.04
CA ALA A 9 -0.68 -0.55 -5.44
C ALA A 9 -1.48 -0.76 -6.73
N GLN A 10 -2.58 -0.03 -6.91
CA GLN A 10 -3.41 -0.10 -8.10
C GLN A 10 -2.68 0.43 -9.34
N GLN A 11 -2.05 1.61 -9.26
CA GLN A 11 -1.33 2.23 -10.37
C GLN A 11 -0.15 1.37 -10.83
N TRP A 12 0.62 0.84 -9.88
CA TRP A 12 1.77 0.00 -10.20
C TRP A 12 1.37 -1.28 -10.91
N ARG A 13 0.30 -1.95 -10.45
CA ARG A 13 -0.24 -3.13 -11.12
C ARG A 13 -0.80 -2.81 -12.51
N PHE A 14 -1.49 -1.68 -12.65
CA PHE A 14 -2.08 -1.25 -13.92
C PHE A 14 -1.00 -0.93 -14.97
N ASN A 15 0.06 -0.21 -14.59
CA ASN A 15 1.12 0.23 -15.51
C ASN A 15 2.25 -0.79 -15.70
N PHE A 16 2.18 -1.96 -15.07
CA PHE A 16 3.27 -2.93 -15.16
C PHE A 16 3.50 -3.47 -16.58
N LYS A 17 2.44 -3.60 -17.38
CA LYS A 17 2.59 -3.98 -18.79
C LYS A 17 3.42 -2.95 -19.57
N ASP A 18 3.15 -1.66 -19.39
CA ASP A 18 3.90 -0.59 -20.04
C ASP A 18 5.37 -0.59 -19.61
N PHE A 19 5.63 -0.86 -18.33
CA PHE A 19 6.99 -1.01 -17.80
C PHE A 19 7.73 -2.18 -18.47
N LYS A 20 7.09 -3.34 -18.62
CA LYS A 20 7.69 -4.52 -19.28
C LYS A 20 7.95 -4.28 -20.77
N ASP A 21 6.99 -3.66 -21.45
CA ASP A 21 7.04 -3.42 -22.90
C ASP A 21 7.99 -2.27 -23.28
N SER A 22 8.39 -1.41 -22.33
CA SER A 22 9.37 -0.35 -22.58
C SER A 22 10.78 -0.90 -22.78
N GLU A 23 11.47 -0.43 -23.83
CA GLU A 23 12.85 -0.81 -24.13
C GLU A 23 13.81 -0.14 -23.14
N PRO A 24 14.65 -0.90 -22.42
CA PRO A 24 15.67 -0.31 -21.59
C PRO A 24 16.86 0.20 -22.42
N ASP A 25 17.63 1.11 -21.85
CA ASP A 25 18.93 1.52 -22.35
C ASP A 25 20.00 0.43 -22.14
N GLN A 26 21.23 0.74 -22.55
CA GLN A 26 22.39 -0.16 -22.43
C GLN A 26 22.75 -0.56 -20.99
N ASN A 27 22.25 0.17 -19.98
CA ASN A 27 22.46 -0.11 -18.56
C ASN A 27 21.26 -0.85 -17.93
N GLY A 28 20.23 -1.18 -18.72
CA GLY A 28 18.99 -1.76 -18.20
C GLY A 28 18.00 -0.73 -17.63
N LEU A 29 18.25 0.56 -17.83
CA LEU A 29 17.47 1.70 -17.30
C LEU A 29 16.60 2.36 -18.39
N GLY A 30 15.94 3.48 -18.11
CA GLY A 30 15.04 4.15 -19.06
C GLY A 30 13.66 3.51 -19.29
N ARG A 31 13.30 2.46 -18.53
CA ARG A 31 11.95 1.88 -18.55
C ARG A 31 10.91 2.86 -18.01
N ARG A 32 9.70 2.81 -18.57
CA ARG A 32 8.61 3.71 -18.19
C ARG A 32 7.98 3.27 -16.86
N LEU A 33 8.20 4.06 -15.82
CA LEU A 33 7.55 3.91 -14.52
C LEU A 33 6.15 4.57 -14.51
N PRO A 34 5.26 4.18 -13.57
CA PRO A 34 3.98 4.83 -13.35
C PRO A 34 4.16 6.32 -13.05
N GLY A 35 3.19 7.13 -13.47
CA GLY A 35 3.14 8.54 -13.06
C GLY A 35 3.18 8.67 -11.54
N GLY A 36 3.95 9.63 -11.02
CA GLY A 36 4.10 9.83 -9.58
C GLY A 36 5.09 8.89 -8.88
N ALA A 37 5.69 7.90 -9.57
CA ALA A 37 6.64 6.97 -8.93
C ALA A 37 7.83 7.70 -8.27
N TRP A 38 8.40 8.70 -8.94
CA TRP A 38 9.44 9.55 -8.35
C TRP A 38 8.93 10.36 -7.15
N ASN A 39 7.69 10.83 -7.19
CA ASN A 39 7.11 11.59 -6.09
C ASN A 39 6.90 10.73 -4.83
N TYR A 40 6.50 9.46 -5.00
CA TYR A 40 6.47 8.49 -3.90
C TYR A 40 7.87 8.25 -3.35
N TYR A 41 8.85 7.99 -4.23
CA TYR A 41 10.25 7.80 -3.86
C TYR A 41 10.83 8.96 -3.06
N ALA A 42 10.52 10.20 -3.46
CA ALA A 42 10.99 11.42 -2.83
C ALA A 42 10.13 11.89 -1.64
N GLY A 43 9.02 11.21 -1.35
CA GLY A 43 8.10 11.58 -0.27
C GLY A 43 7.38 12.91 -0.48
N THR A 44 7.19 13.33 -1.73
CA THR A 44 6.49 14.59 -2.10
C THR A 44 5.01 14.41 -2.38
N ILE A 45 4.50 13.16 -2.36
CA ILE A 45 3.07 12.87 -2.37
C ILE A 45 2.68 12.00 -1.17
N PRO A 46 1.48 12.21 -0.61
CA PRO A 46 0.52 13.23 -1.04
C PRO A 46 0.93 14.66 -0.64
N SER A 47 0.53 15.67 -1.42
CA SER A 47 0.94 17.07 -1.27
C SER A 47 0.43 17.71 0.01
N PHE A 48 -0.70 17.26 0.54
CA PHE A 48 -1.21 17.72 1.84
C PHE A 48 -0.38 17.20 3.02
N CYS A 49 0.48 16.20 2.81
CA CYS A 49 1.28 15.55 3.85
C CYS A 49 2.63 15.06 3.30
N GLN A 50 3.44 15.99 2.78
CA GLN A 50 4.77 15.66 2.26
C GLN A 50 5.74 15.35 3.41
N SER A 51 6.45 14.22 3.31
CA SER A 51 7.51 13.86 4.24
C SER A 51 8.88 14.38 3.79
N ASN A 52 9.08 14.51 2.47
CA ASN A 52 10.38 14.76 1.84
C ASN A 52 11.48 13.77 2.25
N LYS A 53 11.07 12.56 2.66
CA LYS A 53 11.97 11.47 3.05
C LYS A 53 12.12 10.49 1.89
N VAL A 54 13.36 10.18 1.54
CA VAL A 54 13.72 9.41 0.34
C VAL A 54 13.79 7.91 0.65
N TRP A 55 13.23 7.09 -0.24
CA TRP A 55 13.27 5.63 -0.11
C TRP A 55 14.70 5.08 -0.20
N GLY A 56 15.03 4.17 0.72
CA GLY A 56 16.37 3.58 0.88
C GLY A 56 17.43 4.54 1.40
N THR A 57 17.08 5.81 1.69
CA THR A 57 17.95 6.77 2.38
C THR A 57 17.41 7.08 3.78
N ASP A 58 16.16 7.55 3.84
CA ASP A 58 15.46 7.89 5.09
C ASP A 58 14.40 6.85 5.45
N ILE A 59 13.93 6.09 4.46
CA ILE A 59 12.84 5.12 4.57
C ILE A 59 13.31 3.73 4.16
N ASP A 60 13.37 2.82 5.13
CA ASP A 60 13.72 1.41 4.88
C ASP A 60 12.51 0.50 4.66
N ASP A 61 11.39 0.82 5.33
CA ASP A 61 10.18 0.00 5.36
C ASP A 61 8.99 0.77 4.78
N ILE A 62 8.28 0.13 3.86
CA ILE A 62 7.10 0.70 3.19
C ILE A 62 5.92 -0.24 3.43
N TYR A 63 4.77 0.31 3.80
CA TYR A 63 3.53 -0.43 4.00
C TYR A 63 2.47 0.08 3.04
N ALA A 64 1.73 -0.83 2.41
CA ALA A 64 0.62 -0.48 1.54
C ALA A 64 -0.51 -1.53 1.64
N PRO A 65 -1.78 -1.11 1.64
CA PRO A 65 -2.90 -2.02 1.43
C PRO A 65 -2.99 -2.31 -0.07
N VAL A 66 -3.28 -3.56 -0.43
CA VAL A 66 -3.54 -3.94 -1.82
C VAL A 66 -4.95 -4.49 -1.91
N ASN A 67 -5.75 -3.92 -2.81
CA ASN A 67 -7.05 -4.46 -3.14
C ASN A 67 -6.94 -5.48 -4.29
N TYR A 68 -7.28 -6.73 -3.99
CA TYR A 68 -7.42 -7.78 -4.98
C TYR A 68 -8.88 -7.87 -5.44
N SER A 69 -9.07 -7.73 -6.77
CA SER A 69 -10.35 -7.90 -7.45
C SER A 69 -11.51 -7.10 -6.85
N ASP A 70 -11.24 -5.89 -6.35
CA ASP A 70 -12.20 -4.97 -5.71
C ASP A 70 -12.96 -5.57 -4.50
N THR A 71 -12.48 -6.69 -3.94
CA THR A 71 -13.24 -7.50 -2.97
C THR A 71 -12.42 -7.98 -1.78
N HIS A 72 -11.10 -8.07 -1.89
CA HIS A 72 -10.25 -8.57 -0.82
C HIS A 72 -9.05 -7.67 -0.57
N TRP A 73 -8.81 -7.33 0.70
CA TRP A 73 -7.70 -6.48 1.12
C TRP A 73 -6.60 -7.33 1.76
N ILE A 74 -5.37 -7.08 1.33
CA ILE A 74 -4.14 -7.64 1.92
C ILE A 74 -3.20 -6.49 2.33
N ALA A 75 -2.39 -6.71 3.35
CA ALA A 75 -1.33 -5.79 3.74
C ALA A 75 0.00 -6.23 3.11
N MET A 76 0.68 -5.30 2.47
CA MET A 76 2.00 -5.48 1.90
C MET A 76 3.01 -4.69 2.72
N TRP A 77 4.07 -5.35 3.18
CA TRP A 77 5.25 -4.71 3.77
C TRP A 77 6.45 -4.96 2.87
N ILE A 78 7.09 -3.90 2.39
CA ILE A 78 8.30 -3.93 1.59
C ILE A 78 9.45 -3.48 2.48
N SER A 79 10.44 -4.35 2.65
CA SER A 79 11.71 -4.00 3.31
C SER A 79 12.78 -3.81 2.26
N ILE A 80 13.20 -2.56 2.05
CA ILE A 80 14.22 -2.19 1.06
C ILE A 80 15.57 -2.83 1.40
N PRO A 81 16.10 -2.74 2.64
CA PRO A 81 17.39 -3.34 2.97
C PRO A 81 17.41 -4.87 2.81
N LYS A 82 16.28 -5.54 3.10
CA LYS A 82 16.15 -6.99 2.96
C LYS A 82 15.82 -7.43 1.54
N ARG A 83 15.45 -6.49 0.65
CA ARG A 83 14.96 -6.78 -0.70
C ARG A 83 13.85 -7.83 -0.70
N HIS A 84 12.94 -7.68 0.26
CA HIS A 84 11.93 -8.68 0.57
C HIS A 84 10.57 -8.03 0.85
N ILE A 85 9.51 -8.67 0.38
CA ILE A 85 8.12 -8.27 0.59
C ILE A 85 7.40 -9.33 1.42
N VAL A 86 6.69 -8.92 2.46
CA VAL A 86 5.80 -9.80 3.22
C VAL A 86 4.36 -9.40 2.95
N VAL A 87 3.53 -10.38 2.60
CA VAL A 87 2.10 -10.19 2.37
C VAL A 87 1.31 -10.80 3.53
N PHE A 88 0.68 -9.95 4.34
CA PHE A 88 -0.25 -10.39 5.37
C PHE A 88 -1.65 -10.50 4.79
N ASP A 89 -2.10 -11.74 4.62
CA ASP A 89 -3.41 -12.08 4.04
C ASP A 89 -4.31 -12.75 5.10
N SER A 90 -5.30 -11.97 5.58
CA SER A 90 -6.24 -12.44 6.60
C SER A 90 -7.22 -13.51 6.11
N ILE A 91 -7.36 -13.70 4.80
CA ILE A 91 -8.24 -14.71 4.20
C ILE A 91 -7.45 -15.40 3.09
N CYS A 92 -6.44 -16.19 3.47
CA CYS A 92 -5.49 -16.84 2.55
C CYS A 92 -6.14 -17.67 1.43
N SER A 93 -7.39 -18.11 1.59
CA SER A 93 -8.15 -18.82 0.56
C SER A 93 -8.72 -17.91 -0.54
N SER A 94 -8.70 -16.59 -0.37
CA SER A 94 -9.26 -15.62 -1.32
C SER A 94 -8.37 -15.37 -2.54
N ILE A 95 -7.07 -15.68 -2.45
CA ILE A 95 -6.11 -15.52 -3.55
C ILE A 95 -5.29 -16.80 -3.64
N SER A 96 -5.33 -17.47 -4.80
CA SER A 96 -4.46 -18.61 -5.06
C SER A 96 -2.99 -18.19 -5.04
N PRO A 97 -2.03 -19.10 -4.76
CA PRO A 97 -0.61 -18.79 -4.86
C PRO A 97 -0.23 -18.18 -6.23
N GLU A 98 -0.76 -18.73 -7.31
CA GLU A 98 -0.46 -18.31 -8.69
C GLU A 98 -1.02 -16.92 -9.00
N GLU A 99 -2.22 -16.60 -8.51
CA GLU A 99 -2.77 -15.25 -8.65
C GLU A 99 -1.99 -14.25 -7.79
N LEU A 100 -1.52 -14.66 -6.62
CA LEU A 100 -0.71 -13.80 -5.77
C LEU A 100 0.65 -13.51 -6.41
N ASP A 101 1.28 -14.49 -7.09
CA ASP A 101 2.49 -14.26 -7.89
C ASP A 101 2.26 -13.12 -8.90
N VAL A 102 1.14 -13.16 -9.63
CA VAL A 102 0.76 -12.11 -10.61
C VAL A 102 0.51 -10.76 -9.92
N VAL A 103 -0.11 -10.74 -8.74
CA VAL A 103 -0.36 -9.50 -7.98
C VAL A 103 0.96 -8.90 -7.48
N MET A 104 1.92 -9.72 -7.08
CA MET A 104 3.19 -9.28 -6.52
C MET A 104 4.23 -8.90 -7.59
N GLU A 105 4.20 -9.54 -8.76
CA GLU A 105 5.16 -9.33 -9.86
C GLU A 105 5.52 -7.84 -10.09
N PRO A 106 4.57 -6.90 -10.20
CA PRO A 106 4.89 -5.49 -10.40
C PRO A 106 5.83 -4.92 -9.33
N PHE A 107 5.56 -5.21 -8.06
CA PHE A 107 6.34 -4.68 -6.95
C PHE A 107 7.73 -5.30 -6.88
N LEU A 108 7.85 -6.60 -7.21
CA LEU A 108 9.14 -7.31 -7.19
C LEU A 108 10.14 -6.72 -8.19
N TYR A 109 9.67 -6.24 -9.34
CA TYR A 109 10.52 -5.69 -10.40
C TYR A 109 10.63 -4.16 -10.33
N MET A 110 9.53 -3.46 -10.07
CA MET A 110 9.49 -2.00 -10.20
C MET A 110 10.09 -1.30 -8.98
N VAL A 111 10.03 -1.87 -7.78
CA VAL A 111 10.67 -1.29 -6.58
C VAL A 111 12.20 -1.26 -6.73
N PRO A 112 12.91 -2.39 -6.97
CA PRO A 112 14.36 -2.35 -7.18
C PRO A 112 14.75 -1.45 -8.35
N TYR A 113 13.96 -1.47 -9.44
CA TYR A 113 14.18 -0.60 -10.58
C TYR A 113 14.12 0.89 -10.18
N LEU A 114 13.07 1.31 -9.47
CA LEU A 114 12.88 2.69 -9.02
C LEU A 114 14.05 3.17 -8.15
N LEU A 115 14.55 2.32 -7.25
CA LEU A 115 15.69 2.65 -6.39
C LEU A 115 16.98 2.91 -7.19
N VAL A 116 17.25 2.11 -8.23
CA VAL A 116 18.44 2.28 -9.10
C VAL A 116 18.29 3.50 -10.00
N GLU A 117 17.12 3.68 -10.60
CA GLU A 117 16.80 4.78 -11.53
C GLU A 117 16.86 6.13 -10.81
N CYS A 118 16.28 6.23 -9.60
CA CYS A 118 16.17 7.48 -8.86
C CYS A 118 17.38 7.76 -7.93
N ALA A 119 18.39 6.89 -7.91
CA ALA A 119 19.60 7.12 -7.14
C ALA A 119 20.28 8.43 -7.58
N SER A 120 20.61 9.29 -6.62
CA SER A 120 21.16 10.63 -6.88
C SER A 120 22.66 10.65 -7.15
N SER A 121 23.35 9.52 -6.96
CA SER A 121 24.79 9.36 -7.16
C SER A 121 25.14 7.94 -7.58
N ASP A 122 26.31 7.77 -8.19
CA ASP A 122 26.80 6.45 -8.58
C ASP A 122 27.11 5.58 -7.34
N GLU A 123 27.56 6.19 -6.24
CA GLU A 123 27.78 5.48 -4.97
C GLU A 123 26.48 4.94 -4.36
N GLN A 124 25.38 5.69 -4.45
CA GLN A 124 24.07 5.21 -4.01
C GLN A 124 23.55 4.13 -4.96
N ARG A 125 23.67 4.34 -6.27
CA ARG A 125 23.25 3.37 -7.28
C ARG A 125 23.95 2.02 -7.10
N ALA A 126 25.24 2.04 -6.74
CA ALA A 126 26.04 0.83 -6.50
C ALA A 126 25.56 0.00 -5.29
N GLN A 127 24.74 0.55 -4.40
CA GLN A 127 24.14 -0.18 -3.27
C GLN A 127 22.90 -0.97 -3.69
N TYR A 128 22.31 -0.64 -4.84
CA TYR A 128 21.10 -1.26 -5.34
C TYR A 128 21.39 -2.24 -6.47
N SER A 129 20.46 -3.18 -6.66
CA SER A 129 20.49 -4.17 -7.73
C SER A 129 19.12 -4.22 -8.40
N LEU A 130 19.14 -4.38 -9.74
CA LEU A 130 17.96 -4.59 -10.57
C LEU A 130 17.36 -6.00 -10.44
N GLU A 131 18.02 -6.91 -9.72
CA GLU A 131 17.45 -8.23 -9.44
C GLU A 131 16.06 -8.06 -8.78
N PRO A 132 15.10 -8.94 -9.08
CA PRO A 132 13.79 -8.85 -8.44
C PRO A 132 13.90 -9.01 -6.92
N PHE A 133 13.03 -8.33 -6.19
CA PHE A 133 12.83 -8.64 -4.78
C PHE A 133 12.22 -10.03 -4.63
N THR A 134 12.37 -10.60 -3.44
CA THR A 134 11.67 -11.84 -3.05
C THR A 134 10.40 -11.50 -2.28
N TYR A 135 9.47 -12.44 -2.16
CA TYR A 135 8.33 -12.25 -1.27
C TYR A 135 7.89 -13.53 -0.57
N GLU A 136 7.17 -13.37 0.53
CA GLU A 136 6.51 -14.46 1.23
C GLU A 136 5.09 -14.08 1.68
N ARG A 137 4.24 -15.10 1.86
CA ARG A 137 2.92 -14.97 2.49
C ARG A 137 2.87 -15.86 3.74
N PRO A 138 3.05 -15.29 4.95
CA PRO A 138 2.97 -16.06 6.19
C PRO A 138 1.56 -16.65 6.39
N THR A 139 1.49 -17.91 6.82
CA THR A 139 0.21 -18.61 7.05
C THR A 139 -0.18 -18.70 8.52
N ASN A 140 0.76 -18.39 9.43
CA ASN A 140 0.60 -18.44 10.87
C ASN A 140 0.17 -17.09 11.47
N ILE A 141 -0.65 -16.34 10.75
CA ILE A 141 -1.20 -15.05 11.18
C ILE A 141 -2.69 -15.22 11.54
N PRO A 142 -3.28 -14.27 12.29
CA PRO A 142 -4.72 -14.29 12.54
C PRO A 142 -5.54 -14.37 11.25
N ALA A 143 -6.76 -14.89 11.32
CA ALA A 143 -7.63 -15.00 10.16
C ALA A 143 -8.87 -14.14 10.35
N ALA A 144 -9.28 -13.44 9.30
CA ALA A 144 -10.50 -12.66 9.26
C ALA A 144 -11.67 -13.50 8.73
N ARG A 145 -12.89 -13.00 8.96
CA ARG A 145 -14.09 -13.43 8.23
C ARG A 145 -14.26 -12.58 6.97
N ALA A 146 -15.09 -13.06 6.05
CA ALA A 146 -15.51 -12.25 4.91
C ALA A 146 -16.10 -10.91 5.39
N GLY A 147 -15.63 -9.82 4.80
CA GLY A 147 -16.00 -8.44 5.18
C GLY A 147 -15.04 -7.74 6.15
N ASP A 148 -14.18 -8.47 6.87
CA ASP A 148 -13.26 -7.88 7.86
C ASP A 148 -11.82 -7.70 7.35
N CYS A 149 -11.52 -8.14 6.11
CA CYS A 149 -10.16 -8.12 5.56
C CYS A 149 -9.52 -6.72 5.52
N GLY A 150 -10.31 -5.66 5.31
CA GLY A 150 -9.82 -4.28 5.35
C GLY A 150 -9.32 -3.85 6.74
N VAL A 151 -10.08 -4.17 7.79
CA VAL A 151 -9.74 -3.84 9.19
C VAL A 151 -8.50 -4.63 9.61
N PHE A 152 -8.45 -5.91 9.25
CA PHE A 152 -7.29 -6.77 9.54
C PHE A 152 -6.04 -6.31 8.79
N THR A 153 -6.17 -5.89 7.53
CA THR A 153 -5.07 -5.30 6.73
C THR A 153 -4.43 -4.13 7.48
N LEU A 154 -5.25 -3.17 7.91
CA LEU A 154 -4.78 -2.01 8.65
C LEU A 154 -4.19 -2.40 10.02
N LYS A 155 -4.79 -3.37 10.71
CA LYS A 155 -4.30 -3.84 12.01
C LYS A 155 -2.95 -4.56 11.90
N TYR A 156 -2.73 -5.33 10.83
CA TYR A 156 -1.43 -5.95 10.57
C TYR A 156 -0.36 -4.91 10.33
N ILE A 157 -0.67 -3.88 9.55
CA ILE A 157 0.24 -2.76 9.31
C ILE A 157 0.57 -2.08 10.64
N GLU A 158 -0.42 -1.72 11.46
CA GLU A 158 -0.21 -1.08 12.77
C GLU A 158 0.66 -1.95 13.69
N CYS A 159 0.29 -3.22 13.89
CA CYS A 159 1.03 -4.12 14.77
C CYS A 159 2.46 -4.33 14.28
N HIS A 160 2.66 -4.62 12.99
CA HIS A 160 3.99 -4.90 12.44
C HIS A 160 4.89 -3.66 12.50
N ALA A 161 4.36 -2.48 12.13
CA ALA A 161 5.11 -1.23 12.17
C ALA A 161 5.54 -0.83 13.59
N LEU A 162 4.73 -1.16 14.60
CA LEU A 162 5.05 -0.92 16.01
C LEU A 162 5.90 -2.03 16.66
N GLY A 163 6.24 -3.10 15.92
CA GLY A 163 6.95 -4.25 16.49
C GLY A 163 6.12 -5.05 17.50
N ILE A 164 4.79 -5.00 17.40
CA ILE A 164 3.86 -5.71 18.27
C ILE A 164 3.47 -7.02 17.60
N GLU A 165 3.61 -8.13 18.32
CA GLU A 165 3.17 -9.44 17.83
C GLU A 165 1.65 -9.48 17.58
N PHE A 166 1.23 -10.29 16.61
CA PHE A 166 -0.18 -10.51 16.34
C PHE A 166 -0.84 -11.33 17.45
N SER A 167 -1.33 -10.62 18.46
CA SER A 167 -1.99 -11.17 19.64
C SER A 167 -3.29 -11.91 19.27
N LYS A 168 -3.37 -13.20 19.60
CA LYS A 168 -4.61 -13.98 19.46
C LYS A 168 -5.80 -13.37 20.21
N LYS A 169 -5.53 -12.61 21.28
CA LYS A 169 -6.56 -11.89 22.03
C LYS A 169 -7.08 -10.72 21.22
N ASP A 170 -6.21 -9.92 20.61
CA ASP A 170 -6.64 -8.69 19.92
C ASP A 170 -7.38 -9.02 18.63
N PHE A 171 -6.96 -10.08 17.94
CA PHE A 171 -7.63 -10.61 16.74
C PHE A 171 -8.70 -11.66 17.07
N ALA A 172 -9.12 -11.80 18.34
CA ALA A 172 -10.18 -12.71 18.71
C ALA A 172 -11.52 -12.23 18.14
N LYS A 173 -12.37 -13.17 17.71
CA LYS A 173 -13.72 -12.88 17.19
C LYS A 173 -14.55 -11.97 18.11
N ALA A 174 -14.42 -12.14 19.42
CA ALA A 174 -15.14 -11.33 20.41
C ALA A 174 -14.72 -9.84 20.39
N ASN A 175 -13.54 -9.54 19.86
CA ASN A 175 -12.95 -8.19 19.83
C ASN A 175 -13.03 -7.55 18.44
N GLU A 176 -13.55 -8.24 17.40
CA GLU A 176 -13.65 -7.71 16.03
C GLU A 176 -14.38 -6.36 15.99
N LYS A 177 -15.55 -6.26 16.67
CA LYS A 177 -16.30 -5.00 16.74
C LYS A 177 -15.50 -3.90 17.43
N THR A 178 -14.90 -4.19 18.57
CA THR A 178 -14.09 -3.22 19.32
C THR A 178 -12.89 -2.75 18.51
N MET A 179 -12.25 -3.65 17.75
CA MET A 179 -11.17 -3.31 16.84
C MET A 179 -11.65 -2.39 15.72
N ARG A 180 -12.77 -2.70 15.07
CA ARG A 180 -13.38 -1.83 14.04
C ARG A 180 -13.72 -0.45 14.60
N ASP A 181 -14.44 -0.41 15.72
CA ASP A 181 -14.87 0.84 16.36
C ASP A 181 -13.65 1.69 16.75
N LYS A 182 -12.62 1.06 17.35
CA LYS A 182 -11.40 1.77 17.73
C LYS A 182 -10.66 2.33 16.51
N MET A 183 -10.54 1.56 15.44
CA MET A 183 -9.87 2.04 14.23
C MET A 183 -10.64 3.18 13.58
N ALA A 184 -11.97 3.09 13.51
CA ALA A 184 -12.80 4.19 12.99
C ALA A 184 -12.66 5.46 13.85
N VAL A 185 -12.65 5.34 15.18
CA VAL A 185 -12.45 6.47 16.08
C VAL A 185 -11.05 7.07 15.95
N ASP A 186 -10.01 6.23 15.96
CA ASP A 186 -8.62 6.68 15.79
C ASP A 186 -8.48 7.43 14.44
N ILE A 187 -9.04 6.90 13.34
CA ILE A 187 -9.04 7.57 12.02
C ILE A 187 -9.78 8.92 12.07
N PHE A 188 -10.97 8.96 12.66
CA PHE A 188 -11.78 10.18 12.71
C PHE A 188 -11.11 11.29 13.55
N GLN A 189 -10.49 10.93 14.67
CA GLN A 189 -9.84 11.89 15.58
C GLN A 189 -8.55 12.47 15.01
N GLU A 190 -7.79 11.68 14.26
CA GLU A 190 -6.55 12.13 13.60
C GLU A 190 -6.82 12.97 12.34
N LEU A 191 -8.09 13.05 11.92
CA LEU A 191 -8.55 13.72 10.71
C LEU A 191 -9.59 14.82 10.95
N PRO A 192 -9.33 15.81 11.84
CA PRO A 192 -10.13 17.01 11.79
C PRO A 192 -9.95 17.62 10.39
N ASP A 193 -11.07 17.84 9.70
CA ASP A 193 -11.10 18.56 8.42
C ASP A 193 -10.52 17.81 7.19
N ALA A 194 -10.22 16.51 7.29
CA ALA A 194 -9.74 15.72 6.13
C ALA A 194 -10.70 15.69 4.94
N HIS A 195 -12.00 15.77 5.23
CA HIS A 195 -13.07 15.86 4.25
C HIS A 195 -13.06 17.15 3.43
N GLU A 196 -12.26 18.15 3.84
CA GLU A 196 -12.11 19.43 3.14
C GLU A 196 -10.97 19.41 2.11
N PHE A 197 -10.12 18.38 2.10
CA PHE A 197 -8.99 18.30 1.18
C PHE A 197 -9.37 17.56 -0.11
N GLU A 198 -9.35 18.29 -1.22
CA GLU A 198 -9.38 17.68 -2.56
C GLU A 198 -8.00 17.08 -2.89
N ASN A 199 -7.98 15.82 -3.33
CA ASN A 199 -6.77 15.17 -3.78
C ASN A 199 -6.37 15.71 -5.17
N LYS A 200 -5.47 16.69 -5.18
CA LYS A 200 -4.93 17.34 -6.40
C LYS A 200 -3.74 16.59 -7.01
N ASP A 201 -3.25 15.53 -6.36
CA ASP A 201 -2.05 14.80 -6.79
C ASP A 201 -2.35 13.77 -7.87
N ASN A 202 -3.64 13.50 -8.13
CA ASN A 202 -4.13 12.46 -9.05
C ASN A 202 -4.63 13.00 -10.41
N ASP A 203 -4.52 14.30 -10.69
CA ASP A 203 -5.12 14.90 -11.88
C ASP A 203 -4.55 14.38 -13.21
N ALA A 204 -3.37 13.74 -13.20
CA ALA A 204 -2.80 13.08 -14.38
C ALA A 204 -3.45 11.72 -14.71
N ASN A 205 -4.28 11.15 -13.84
CA ASN A 205 -4.91 9.82 -13.99
C ASN A 205 -6.44 9.84 -13.81
N LEU A 206 -7.08 11.01 -13.84
CA LEU A 206 -8.54 11.21 -13.65
C LEU A 206 -9.47 10.36 -14.55
N GLY A 207 -8.94 9.80 -15.65
CA GLY A 207 -9.70 8.91 -16.54
C GLY A 207 -10.09 7.56 -15.92
N ALA A 208 -9.53 7.15 -14.78
CA ALA A 208 -9.86 5.87 -14.13
C ALA A 208 -11.06 5.94 -13.17
N TYR A 209 -11.46 7.12 -12.72
CA TYR A 209 -12.49 7.30 -11.67
C TYR A 209 -13.91 7.54 -12.24
N GLU A 210 -14.03 8.06 -13.47
CA GLU A 210 -15.34 8.44 -14.03
C GLU A 210 -16.24 7.24 -14.39
N ALA A 211 -15.71 6.03 -14.59
CA ALA A 211 -16.51 4.89 -15.04
C ALA A 211 -17.25 4.12 -13.93
N ARG A 212 -17.01 4.40 -12.64
CA ARG A 212 -17.54 3.56 -11.53
C ARG A 212 -18.29 4.30 -10.42
N LEU A 213 -18.22 5.62 -10.34
CA LEU A 213 -18.89 6.40 -9.27
C LEU A 213 -20.37 6.73 -9.55
N THR A 214 -20.93 6.35 -10.69
CA THR A 214 -22.35 6.62 -11.02
C THR A 214 -23.36 5.70 -10.34
N VAL A 215 -22.94 4.77 -9.46
CA VAL A 215 -23.87 3.89 -8.74
C VAL A 215 -23.59 3.91 -7.24
N LYS A 216 -24.48 4.60 -6.51
CA LYS A 216 -24.71 4.64 -5.04
C LYS A 216 -24.31 5.94 -4.32
N SER A 217 -24.90 7.05 -4.74
CA SER A 217 -25.26 8.15 -3.84
C SER A 217 -26.76 8.09 -3.50
N SER A 218 -27.24 6.98 -2.95
CA SER A 218 -28.56 6.99 -2.30
C SER A 218 -28.64 5.95 -1.17
N GLY A 219 -28.43 6.43 0.05
CA GLY A 219 -28.93 5.80 1.26
C GLY A 219 -27.94 4.92 2.03
N MET A 220 -28.05 5.06 3.36
CA MET A 220 -27.61 4.17 4.44
C MET A 220 -26.21 4.41 5.03
N LEU A 221 -26.22 5.20 6.12
CA LEU A 221 -25.17 5.35 7.14
C LEU A 221 -25.11 4.17 8.14
N ASP A 222 -25.84 3.06 7.88
CA ASP A 222 -26.00 1.96 8.85
C ASP A 222 -25.16 0.70 8.54
N ASP A 223 -24.40 0.69 7.43
CA ASP A 223 -23.44 -0.37 7.11
C ASP A 223 -22.07 0.25 6.82
N LEU A 224 -21.27 0.49 7.85
CA LEU A 224 -19.86 0.89 7.74
C LEU A 224 -19.01 -0.30 7.24
N THR A 225 -19.21 -0.71 5.99
CA THR A 225 -18.17 -1.42 5.24
C THR A 225 -17.14 -0.38 4.86
N ILE A 226 -15.94 -0.46 5.43
CA ILE A 226 -14.87 0.51 5.21
C ILE A 226 -14.67 0.70 3.70
N SER A 227 -15.14 1.83 3.19
CA SER A 227 -15.08 2.14 1.76
C SER A 227 -13.62 2.36 1.34
N SER A 228 -13.32 2.29 0.06
CA SER A 228 -11.98 2.57 -0.48
C SER A 228 -11.44 3.95 -0.08
N LEU A 229 -12.32 4.93 0.15
CA LEU A 229 -11.95 6.24 0.70
C LEU A 229 -11.49 6.15 2.17
N GLU A 230 -12.18 5.39 3.01
CA GLU A 230 -11.80 5.27 4.42
C GLU A 230 -10.47 4.51 4.60
N ILE A 231 -10.12 3.59 3.70
CA ILE A 231 -8.78 2.93 3.68
C ILE A 231 -7.70 3.87 3.17
N PHE A 232 -8.00 4.70 2.15
CA PHE A 232 -7.11 5.76 1.68
C PHE A 232 -6.73 6.71 2.82
N TYR A 233 -7.72 7.13 3.62
CA TYR A 233 -7.50 7.93 4.81
C TYR A 233 -6.85 7.14 5.95
N ALA A 234 -7.18 5.86 6.16
CA ALA A 234 -6.59 5.06 7.23
C ALA A 234 -5.09 4.81 7.06
N VAL A 235 -4.61 4.53 5.83
CA VAL A 235 -3.19 4.21 5.63
C VAL A 235 -2.31 5.44 5.59
N THR A 236 -2.81 6.57 5.08
CA THR A 236 -2.09 7.84 5.17
C THR A 236 -1.72 8.18 6.63
N PHE A 237 -2.53 7.75 7.62
CA PHE A 237 -2.39 8.15 9.02
C PHE A 237 -1.70 7.17 9.96
N VAL A 238 -1.45 5.90 9.58
CA VAL A 238 -0.50 5.07 10.34
C VAL A 238 0.89 5.75 10.40
N THR A 239 1.19 6.62 9.42
CA THR A 239 2.38 7.49 9.38
C THR A 239 2.53 8.42 10.58
N PHE A 240 1.43 8.92 11.17
CA PHE A 240 1.50 9.95 12.22
C PHE A 240 1.63 9.40 13.65
N ARG A 241 1.33 8.12 13.88
CA ARG A 241 1.53 7.50 15.20
C ARG A 241 2.97 7.03 15.45
N ILE A 242 3.83 7.04 14.43
CA ILE A 242 5.18 6.42 14.45
C ILE A 242 6.31 7.43 14.15
N ILE A 243 6.02 8.75 14.14
CA ILE A 243 7.05 9.81 14.11
C ILE A 243 6.96 10.65 15.39
#